data_AF-A0A938AWJ3-F1
#
_entry.id   AF-A0A938AWJ3-F1
#
_cell.length_a   1.000
_cell.length_b   1.000
_cell.length_c   1.000
_cell.angle_alpha   90.00
_cell.angle_beta   90.00
_cell.angle_gamma   90.00
#
_symmetry.space_group_name_H-M   'P 1'
#
loop_
_entity.id
_entity.type
_entity.pdbx_description
1 polymer ?
#
loop_
_entity_poly.entity_id
_entity_poly.type
_entity_poly.pdbx_seq_one_letter_code
_entity_poly.pdbx_strand_id
1 'polypeptide(L)'
;MDAVSALILIAVAACLAGGVAALARPGPRVSRVSFALGAFGAAAWLFAIGSVRVSPSASVAALRARAACAAAAAVPLPWTVLLLAYARENGARVVRAWRPYLVLAALAAAFFVAKSLDGSVLFGIAGADDGHVLVFGPAGRAMIVYLIASVLALLFNLEVTLRAARPDAFPRLKHAALGLFAALAYHAFVLSAALLYSRVRVSLLAVGAVPALAAMALIGYSVARRRLAGAAVRVGRPVFYASFTAFAAGAYLLAVG
;
A
#
# COMPACT_ATOMS: atom_id res chain seq x y z
N MET A 1 -19.18 -9.15 -17.72
CA MET A 1 -18.12 -8.66 -16.82
C MET A 1 -18.01 -7.16 -17.05
N ASP A 2 -18.29 -6.34 -16.03
CA ASP A 2 -18.18 -4.88 -16.13
C ASP A 2 -16.71 -4.45 -16.27
N ALA A 3 -16.47 -3.32 -16.94
CA ALA A 3 -15.11 -2.81 -17.22
C ALA A 3 -14.25 -2.67 -15.96
N VAL A 4 -14.87 -2.35 -14.82
CA VAL A 4 -14.18 -2.22 -13.53
C VAL A 4 -13.72 -3.57 -12.99
N SER A 5 -14.53 -4.62 -13.09
CA SER A 5 -14.11 -5.97 -12.67
C SER A 5 -12.98 -6.51 -13.55
N ALA A 6 -13.02 -6.24 -14.86
CA ALA A 6 -11.92 -6.56 -15.77
C ALA A 6 -10.62 -5.86 -15.34
N LEU A 7 -10.70 -4.56 -15.06
CA LEU A 7 -9.56 -3.77 -14.58
C LEU A 7 -8.97 -4.31 -13.27
N ILE A 8 -9.82 -4.66 -12.30
CA ILE A 8 -9.38 -5.26 -11.03
C ILE A 8 -8.64 -6.58 -11.29
N LEU A 9 -9.17 -7.46 -12.13
CA LEU A 9 -8.53 -8.73 -12.43
C LEU A 9 -7.16 -8.55 -13.12
N ILE A 10 -7.05 -7.58 -14.03
CA ILE A 10 -5.77 -7.23 -14.66
C ILE A 10 -4.79 -6.69 -13.60
N ALA A 11 -5.25 -5.86 -12.67
CA ALA A 11 -4.44 -5.36 -11.56
C ALA A 11 -3.97 -6.47 -10.62
N VAL A 12 -4.85 -7.39 -10.26
CA VAL A 12 -4.55 -8.58 -9.45
C VAL A 12 -3.50 -9.43 -10.17
N ALA A 13 -3.70 -9.73 -11.46
CA ALA A 13 -2.75 -10.50 -12.26
C ALA A 13 -1.38 -9.81 -12.35
N ALA A 14 -1.34 -8.49 -12.55
CA ALA A 14 -0.10 -7.72 -12.59
C ALA A 14 0.66 -7.75 -11.25
N CYS A 15 -0.05 -7.63 -10.13
CA CYS A 15 0.53 -7.74 -8.79
C CYS A 15 1.08 -9.16 -8.52
N LEU A 16 0.32 -10.20 -8.87
CA LEU A 16 0.77 -11.59 -8.74
C LEU A 16 2.01 -11.87 -9.61
N ALA A 17 1.96 -11.51 -10.89
CA ALA A 17 3.08 -11.65 -11.82
C ALA A 17 4.31 -10.87 -11.36
N GLY A 18 4.12 -9.63 -10.88
CA GLY A 18 5.17 -8.81 -10.30
C GLY A 18 5.81 -9.46 -9.08
N GLY A 19 5.01 -10.03 -8.16
CA GLY A 19 5.49 -10.73 -6.98
C GLY A 19 6.30 -11.99 -7.32
N VAL A 20 5.79 -12.82 -8.24
CA VAL A 20 6.51 -14.02 -8.73
C VAL A 20 7.81 -13.62 -9.43
N ALA A 21 7.77 -12.63 -10.32
CA ALA A 21 8.95 -12.13 -11.01
C ALA A 21 10.01 -11.57 -10.04
N ALA A 22 9.59 -10.95 -8.94
CA ALA A 22 10.52 -10.46 -7.91
C ALA A 22 11.24 -11.60 -7.17
N LEU A 23 10.56 -12.72 -6.91
CA LEU A 23 11.17 -13.90 -6.29
C LEU A 23 12.13 -14.62 -7.24
N ALA A 24 11.78 -14.72 -8.52
CA ALA A 24 12.58 -15.39 -9.55
C ALA A 24 13.88 -14.65 -9.89
N ARG A 25 13.94 -13.32 -9.70
CA ARG A 25 15.12 -12.53 -10.02
C ARG A 25 16.24 -12.66 -8.97
N PRO A 26 17.52 -12.54 -9.35
CA PRO A 26 18.62 -12.48 -8.40
C PRO A 26 18.65 -11.12 -7.68
N GLY A 27 18.95 -11.13 -6.38
CA GLY A 27 19.05 -9.92 -5.56
C GLY A 27 18.93 -10.17 -4.06
N PRO A 28 19.03 -9.12 -3.23
CA PRO A 28 18.92 -9.25 -1.77
C PRO A 28 17.60 -9.91 -1.36
N ARG A 29 17.68 -10.96 -0.54
CA ARG A 29 16.51 -11.75 -0.10
C ARG A 29 15.43 -10.88 0.55
N VAL A 30 15.83 -9.92 1.38
CA VAL A 30 14.91 -9.02 2.09
C VAL A 30 14.05 -8.23 1.09
N SER A 31 14.67 -7.54 0.13
CA SER A 31 13.93 -6.74 -0.85
C SER A 31 13.02 -7.60 -1.74
N ARG A 32 13.47 -8.78 -2.17
CA ARG A 32 12.67 -9.68 -3.02
C ARG A 32 11.43 -10.20 -2.30
N VAL A 33 11.62 -10.71 -1.07
CA VAL A 33 10.52 -11.27 -0.28
C VAL A 33 9.55 -10.18 0.14
N SER A 34 10.04 -9.02 0.60
CA SER A 34 9.18 -7.90 0.99
C SER A 34 8.39 -7.34 -0.17
N PHE A 35 8.99 -7.22 -1.37
CA PHE A 35 8.26 -6.83 -2.57
C PHE A 35 7.16 -7.84 -2.91
N ALA A 36 7.49 -9.13 -2.93
CA ALA A 36 6.53 -10.18 -3.27
C ALA A 36 5.36 -10.22 -2.29
N LEU A 37 5.63 -10.16 -0.98
CA LEU A 37 4.59 -10.11 0.04
C LEU A 37 3.71 -8.85 -0.08
N GLY A 38 4.30 -7.68 -0.38
CA GLY A 38 3.55 -6.45 -0.61
C GLY A 38 2.64 -6.54 -1.85
N ALA A 39 3.16 -7.11 -2.93
CA ALA A 39 2.41 -7.30 -4.18
C ALA A 39 1.29 -8.34 -4.01
N PHE A 40 1.55 -9.46 -3.33
CA PHE A 40 0.52 -10.47 -3.02
C PHE A 40 -0.53 -9.92 -2.06
N GLY A 41 -0.14 -9.13 -1.06
CA GLY A 41 -1.08 -8.42 -0.18
C GLY A 41 -1.97 -7.46 -0.97
N ALA A 42 -1.40 -6.67 -1.88
CA ALA A 42 -2.16 -5.77 -2.74
C ALA A 42 -3.12 -6.52 -3.67
N ALA A 43 -2.69 -7.66 -4.23
CA ALA A 43 -3.54 -8.54 -5.03
C ALA A 43 -4.71 -9.11 -4.20
N ALA A 44 -4.43 -9.59 -2.99
CA ALA A 44 -5.46 -10.11 -2.08
C ALA A 44 -6.48 -9.02 -1.71
N TRP A 45 -6.01 -7.80 -1.43
CA TRP A 45 -6.87 -6.66 -1.15
C TRP A 45 -7.75 -6.29 -2.34
N LEU A 46 -7.17 -6.13 -3.54
CA LEU A 46 -7.91 -5.81 -4.77
C LEU A 46 -8.93 -6.89 -5.12
N PHE A 47 -8.55 -8.16 -5.00
CA PHE A 47 -9.45 -9.29 -5.24
C PHE A 47 -10.61 -9.29 -4.23
N ALA A 48 -10.32 -9.08 -2.95
CA ALA A 48 -11.35 -9.02 -1.91
C ALA A 48 -12.34 -7.87 -2.19
N ILE A 49 -11.86 -6.67 -2.53
CA ILE A 49 -12.70 -5.53 -2.92
C ILE A 49 -13.55 -5.83 -4.16
N GLY A 50 -12.96 -6.43 -5.20
CA GLY A 50 -13.69 -6.85 -6.40
C GLY A 50 -14.79 -7.87 -6.07
N SER A 51 -14.50 -8.82 -5.19
CA SER A 51 -15.46 -9.83 -4.76
C SER A 51 -16.65 -9.24 -3.99
N VAL A 52 -16.44 -8.17 -3.21
CA VAL A 52 -17.54 -7.48 -2.50
C VAL A 52 -18.58 -6.96 -3.50
N ARG A 53 -18.15 -6.41 -4.64
CA ARG A 53 -19.05 -5.84 -5.68
C ARG A 53 -19.99 -6.87 -6.30
N VAL A 54 -19.55 -8.12 -6.44
CA VAL A 54 -20.30 -9.20 -7.11
C VAL A 54 -20.95 -10.12 -6.07
N SER A 55 -21.26 -9.61 -4.88
CA SER A 55 -21.81 -10.44 -3.80
C SER A 55 -23.33 -10.62 -3.99
N PRO A 56 -23.82 -11.87 -4.03
CA PRO A 56 -25.25 -12.14 -4.24
C PRO A 56 -26.10 -11.90 -2.99
N SER A 57 -25.48 -11.87 -1.80
CA SER A 57 -26.17 -11.69 -0.52
C SER A 57 -25.37 -10.79 0.43
N ALA A 58 -26.08 -10.15 1.36
CA ALA A 58 -25.48 -9.25 2.35
C ALA A 58 -24.50 -9.97 3.29
N SER A 59 -24.76 -11.22 3.67
CA SER A 59 -23.88 -12.01 4.53
C SER A 59 -22.54 -12.35 3.85
N VAL A 60 -22.58 -12.72 2.58
CA VAL A 60 -21.37 -13.00 1.78
C VAL A 60 -20.59 -11.71 1.52
N ALA A 61 -21.27 -10.61 1.25
CA ALA A 61 -20.65 -9.29 1.11
C ALA A 61 -19.91 -8.88 2.40
N ALA A 62 -20.52 -9.12 3.57
CA ALA A 62 -19.93 -8.82 4.87
C ALA A 62 -18.65 -9.61 5.10
N LEU A 63 -18.65 -10.92 4.83
CA LEU A 63 -17.47 -11.76 4.96
C LEU A 63 -16.33 -11.30 4.03
N ARG A 64 -16.66 -11.00 2.77
CA ARG A 64 -15.68 -10.51 1.77
C ARG A 64 -15.12 -9.14 2.15
N ALA A 65 -15.94 -8.26 2.72
CA ALA A 65 -15.49 -6.96 3.21
C ALA A 65 -14.55 -7.09 4.42
N ARG A 66 -14.83 -8.02 5.34
CA ARG A 66 -13.93 -8.34 6.46
C ARG A 66 -12.58 -8.84 5.96
N ALA A 67 -12.58 -9.73 4.96
CA ALA A 67 -11.36 -10.19 4.31
C ALA A 67 -10.60 -9.05 3.62
N ALA A 68 -11.30 -8.12 2.98
CA ALA A 68 -10.69 -6.93 2.39
C ALA A 68 -10.03 -6.03 3.45
N CYS A 69 -10.69 -5.80 4.59
CA CYS A 69 -10.10 -5.05 5.70
C CYS A 69 -8.87 -5.76 6.28
N ALA A 70 -8.94 -7.08 6.47
CA ALA A 70 -7.80 -7.86 6.95
C ALA A 70 -6.60 -7.76 5.98
N ALA A 71 -6.84 -7.90 4.67
CA ALA A 71 -5.80 -7.72 3.66
C ALA A 71 -5.22 -6.30 3.69
N ALA A 72 -6.06 -5.27 3.78
CA ALA A 72 -5.62 -3.87 3.86
C ALA A 72 -4.72 -3.63 5.07
N ALA A 73 -5.03 -4.21 6.23
CA ALA A 73 -4.23 -4.08 7.46
C ALA A 73 -2.85 -4.74 7.35
N ALA A 74 -2.73 -5.84 6.60
CA ALA A 74 -1.48 -6.58 6.47
C ALA A 74 -0.51 -5.97 5.43
N VAL A 75 -1.03 -5.28 4.41
CA VAL A 75 -0.27 -4.76 3.26
C VAL A 75 0.86 -3.78 3.62
N PRO A 76 0.72 -2.82 4.55
CA PRO A 76 1.75 -1.79 4.75
C PRO A 76 3.08 -2.32 5.30
N LEU A 77 3.05 -3.41 6.08
CA LEU A 77 4.23 -3.99 6.70
C LEU A 77 5.30 -4.45 5.67
N PRO A 78 4.98 -5.31 4.69
CA PRO A 78 5.95 -5.72 3.68
C PRO A 78 6.44 -4.55 2.81
N TRP A 79 5.59 -3.57 2.49
CA TRP A 79 6.03 -2.36 1.79
C TRP A 79 7.01 -1.53 2.62
N THR A 80 6.84 -1.48 3.94
CA THR A 80 7.74 -0.74 4.82
C THR A 80 9.11 -1.40 4.91
N VAL A 81 9.15 -2.73 5.04
CA VAL A 81 10.41 -3.48 5.02
C VAL A 81 11.10 -3.33 3.66
N LEU A 82 10.33 -3.35 2.56
CA LEU A 82 10.85 -3.11 1.22
C LEU A 82 11.52 -1.74 1.16
N LEU A 83 10.83 -0.64 1.50
CA LEU A 83 11.37 0.71 1.38
C LEU A 83 12.59 0.95 2.30
N LEU A 84 12.62 0.34 3.49
CA LEU A 84 13.80 0.37 4.36
C LEU A 84 15.00 -0.37 3.76
N ALA A 85 14.77 -1.44 3.01
CA ALA A 85 15.83 -2.24 2.37
C ALA A 85 16.20 -1.74 0.97
N TYR A 86 15.28 -1.06 0.28
CA TYR A 86 15.40 -0.67 -1.12
C TYR A 86 16.40 0.47 -1.29
N ALA A 87 17.23 0.36 -2.33
CA ALA A 87 18.25 1.36 -2.67
C ALA A 87 19.26 1.67 -1.54
N ARG A 88 19.52 0.76 -0.60
CA ARG A 88 20.56 0.91 0.44
C ARG A 88 21.60 -0.19 0.36
N GLU A 89 22.90 0.16 0.36
CA GLU A 89 24.00 -0.83 0.30
C GLU A 89 23.95 -1.87 1.44
N ASN A 90 23.42 -1.48 2.61
CA ASN A 90 23.26 -2.33 3.80
C ASN A 90 21.81 -2.39 4.29
N GLY A 91 20.83 -2.58 3.39
CA GLY A 91 19.41 -2.60 3.72
C GLY A 91 19.04 -3.52 4.91
N ALA A 92 19.68 -4.69 5.02
CA ALA A 92 19.45 -5.62 6.13
C ALA A 92 19.85 -5.05 7.51
N ARG A 93 20.92 -4.24 7.58
CA ARG A 93 21.32 -3.57 8.83
C ARG A 93 20.33 -2.47 9.21
N VAL A 94 19.83 -1.73 8.22
CA VAL A 94 18.79 -0.71 8.45
C VAL A 94 17.52 -1.36 8.98
N VAL A 95 17.03 -2.43 8.33
CA VAL A 95 15.86 -3.18 8.80
C VAL A 95 16.08 -3.70 10.22
N ARG A 96 17.30 -4.14 10.56
CA ARG A 96 17.64 -4.58 11.92
C ARG A 96 17.59 -3.43 12.93
N ALA A 97 18.07 -2.25 12.58
CA ALA A 97 18.03 -1.06 13.44
C ALA A 97 16.59 -0.58 13.69
N TRP A 98 15.70 -0.77 12.70
CA TRP A 98 14.28 -0.41 12.79
C TRP A 98 13.39 -1.57 13.30
N ARG A 99 13.98 -2.64 13.85
CA ARG A 99 13.26 -3.77 14.45
C ARG A 99 12.16 -3.38 15.43
N PRO A 100 12.37 -2.50 16.43
CA PRO A 100 11.31 -2.19 17.40
C PRO A 100 10.08 -1.57 16.70
N TYR A 101 10.31 -0.65 15.76
CA TYR A 101 9.25 -0.08 14.94
C TYR A 101 8.53 -1.15 14.09
N LEU A 102 9.27 -2.06 13.46
CA LEU A 102 8.68 -3.13 12.64
C LEU A 102 7.89 -4.15 13.48
N VAL A 103 8.34 -4.45 14.70
CA VAL A 103 7.60 -5.30 15.65
C VAL A 103 6.30 -4.61 16.04
N LEU A 104 6.34 -3.32 16.40
CA LEU A 104 5.13 -2.56 16.72
C LEU A 104 4.16 -2.50 15.53
N ALA A 105 4.66 -2.24 14.32
CA ALA A 105 3.87 -2.23 13.10
C ALA A 105 3.26 -3.60 12.78
N ALA A 106 3.99 -4.69 13.06
CA ALA A 106 3.49 -6.06 12.90
C ALA A 106 2.43 -6.43 13.93
N LEU A 107 2.60 -6.01 15.20
CA LEU A 107 1.59 -6.19 16.25
C LEU A 107 0.31 -5.41 15.92
N ALA A 108 0.45 -4.16 15.46
CA ALA A 108 -0.68 -3.37 15.01
C ALA A 108 -1.40 -4.01 13.82
N ALA A 109 -0.66 -4.47 12.80
CA ALA A 109 -1.22 -5.20 11.67
C ALA A 109 -1.97 -6.47 12.13
N ALA A 110 -1.36 -7.29 12.99
CA ALA A 110 -1.98 -8.50 13.52
C ALA A 110 -3.26 -8.21 14.32
N PHE A 111 -3.24 -7.17 15.16
CA PHE A 111 -4.41 -6.72 15.91
C PHE A 111 -5.56 -6.32 14.97
N PHE A 112 -5.29 -5.49 13.96
CA PHE A 112 -6.34 -5.06 13.01
C PHE A 112 -6.81 -6.16 12.07
N VAL A 113 -5.94 -7.10 11.70
CA VAL A 113 -6.33 -8.32 10.98
C VAL A 113 -7.32 -9.12 11.83
N ALA A 114 -7.01 -9.39 13.10
CA ALA A 114 -7.89 -10.13 13.99
C ALA A 114 -9.24 -9.42 14.18
N LYS A 115 -9.22 -8.10 14.43
CA LYS A 115 -10.44 -7.29 14.57
C LYS A 115 -11.27 -7.21 13.30
N SER A 116 -10.62 -7.24 12.12
CA SER A 116 -11.32 -7.28 10.83
C SER A 116 -12.06 -8.61 10.64
N LEU A 117 -11.42 -9.73 10.97
CA LEU A 117 -12.02 -11.06 10.83
C LEU A 117 -13.17 -11.30 11.82
N ASP A 118 -13.04 -10.79 13.04
CA ASP A 118 -14.10 -10.77 14.06
C ASP A 118 -15.30 -9.88 13.68
N GLY A 119 -15.14 -9.01 12.66
CA GLY A 119 -16.19 -8.12 12.17
C GLY A 119 -16.32 -6.81 12.94
N SER A 120 -15.63 -6.65 14.08
CA SER A 120 -15.65 -5.43 14.91
C SER A 120 -15.21 -4.14 14.21
N VAL A 121 -14.50 -4.25 13.08
CA VAL A 121 -14.08 -3.12 12.24
C VAL A 121 -15.24 -2.49 11.48
N LEU A 122 -16.22 -3.29 11.05
CA LEU A 122 -17.34 -2.86 10.23
C LEU A 122 -18.61 -2.82 11.07
N PHE A 123 -19.30 -1.68 11.08
CA PHE A 123 -20.63 -1.56 11.69
C PHE A 123 -21.70 -2.16 10.78
N GLY A 124 -21.51 -2.09 9.47
CA GLY A 124 -22.41 -2.68 8.49
C GLY A 124 -22.00 -2.40 7.05
N ILE A 125 -22.69 -3.03 6.12
CA ILE A 125 -22.63 -2.70 4.69
C ILE A 125 -23.98 -2.13 4.32
N ALA A 126 -24.00 -0.85 3.95
CA ALA A 126 -25.20 -0.24 3.39
C ALA A 126 -25.26 -0.54 1.88
N GLY A 127 -26.42 -0.97 1.40
CA GLY A 127 -26.73 -0.90 -0.02
C GLY A 127 -26.99 0.56 -0.38
N ALA A 128 -26.23 1.09 -1.33
CA ALA A 128 -26.55 2.33 -2.01
C ALA A 128 -26.96 2.00 -3.44
N ASP A 129 -27.71 2.89 -4.08
CA ASP A 129 -28.24 2.70 -5.44
C ASP A 129 -27.12 2.41 -6.47
N ASP A 130 -25.88 2.87 -6.22
CA ASP A 130 -24.68 2.64 -7.04
C ASP A 130 -23.68 1.60 -6.45
N GLY A 131 -24.13 0.77 -5.50
CA GLY A 131 -23.35 -0.36 -4.97
C GLY A 131 -23.14 -0.34 -3.44
N HIS A 132 -22.15 -1.10 -2.97
CA HIS A 132 -21.92 -1.29 -1.53
C HIS A 132 -21.14 -0.14 -0.89
N VAL A 133 -21.54 0.25 0.32
CA VAL A 133 -20.82 1.21 1.18
C VAL A 133 -20.39 0.51 2.46
N LEU A 134 -19.09 0.54 2.75
CA LEU A 134 -18.54 0.04 4.01
C LEU A 134 -18.71 1.11 5.08
N VAL A 135 -19.36 0.76 6.19
CA VAL A 135 -19.53 1.64 7.35
C VAL A 135 -18.61 1.18 8.47
N PHE A 136 -17.73 2.06 8.93
CA PHE A 136 -16.72 1.74 9.93
C PHE A 136 -17.19 2.07 11.34
N GLY A 137 -17.01 1.11 12.26
CA GLY A 137 -17.18 1.34 13.69
C GLY A 137 -15.95 2.01 14.33
N PRO A 138 -15.91 2.16 15.66
CA PRO A 138 -14.77 2.74 16.37
C PRO A 138 -13.44 2.01 16.08
N ALA A 139 -13.45 0.68 16.06
CA ALA A 139 -12.27 -0.11 15.70
C ALA A 139 -11.85 0.09 14.23
N GLY A 140 -12.82 0.29 13.33
CA GLY A 140 -12.53 0.61 11.94
C GLY A 140 -11.95 1.99 11.74
N ARG A 141 -12.38 3.00 12.51
CA ARG A 141 -11.74 4.32 12.52
C ARG A 141 -10.29 4.24 13.00
N ALA A 142 -10.03 3.49 14.08
CA ALA A 142 -8.67 3.26 14.55
C ALA A 142 -7.79 2.55 13.50
N MET A 143 -8.37 1.59 12.77
CA MET A 143 -7.70 0.93 11.64
C MET A 143 -7.38 1.92 10.51
N ILE A 144 -8.30 2.81 10.16
CA ILE A 144 -8.06 3.84 9.13
C ILE A 144 -6.91 4.76 9.57
N VAL A 145 -6.88 5.19 10.83
CA VAL A 145 -5.76 6.00 11.37
C VAL A 145 -4.44 5.26 11.25
N TYR A 146 -4.41 3.96 11.59
CA TYR A 146 -3.23 3.12 11.39
C TYR A 146 -2.79 3.04 9.92
N LEU A 147 -3.73 2.89 8.99
CA LEU A 147 -3.44 2.84 7.57
C LEU A 147 -2.90 4.19 7.05
N ILE A 148 -3.49 5.31 7.48
CA ILE A 148 -3.00 6.66 7.15
C ILE A 148 -1.57 6.83 7.67
N ALA A 149 -1.32 6.53 8.94
CA ALA A 149 0.01 6.62 9.53
C ALA A 149 1.03 5.76 8.76
N SER A 150 0.63 4.56 8.35
CA SER A 150 1.47 3.66 7.56
C SER A 150 1.75 4.22 6.16
N VAL A 151 0.74 4.76 5.47
CA VAL A 151 0.91 5.40 4.15
C VAL A 151 1.83 6.61 4.25
N LEU A 152 1.68 7.46 5.28
CA LEU A 152 2.55 8.61 5.51
C LEU A 152 3.99 8.18 5.80
N ALA A 153 4.19 7.12 6.60
CA ALA A 153 5.51 6.58 6.85
C ALA A 153 6.17 6.04 5.57
N LEU A 154 5.40 5.38 4.71
CA LEU A 154 5.87 4.91 3.39
C LEU A 154 6.24 6.07 2.47
N LEU A 155 5.40 7.10 2.38
CA LEU A 155 5.67 8.31 1.59
C LEU A 155 6.92 9.04 2.08
N PHE A 156 7.04 9.24 3.39
CA PHE A 156 8.21 9.86 3.99
C PHE A 156 9.49 9.07 3.69
N ASN A 157 9.44 7.74 3.82
CA ASN A 157 10.60 6.89 3.52
C ASN A 157 10.99 6.97 2.03
N LEU A 158 9.99 7.00 1.14
CA LEU A 158 10.20 7.16 -0.30
C LEU A 158 10.83 8.52 -0.62
N GLU A 159 10.35 9.60 0.00
CA GLU A 159 10.91 10.95 -0.14
C GLU A 159 12.38 10.99 0.31
N VAL A 160 12.69 10.48 1.50
CA VAL A 160 14.05 10.42 2.02
C VAL A 160 14.96 9.61 1.08
N THR A 161 14.46 8.48 0.56
CA THR A 161 15.21 7.63 -0.37
C THR A 161 15.49 8.34 -1.70
N LEU A 162 14.53 9.11 -2.22
CA LEU A 162 14.71 9.90 -3.44
C LEU A 162 15.66 11.07 -3.24
N ARG A 163 15.53 11.83 -2.14
CA ARG A 163 16.39 12.98 -1.84
C ARG A 163 17.85 12.58 -1.62
N ALA A 164 18.08 11.40 -1.06
CA ALA A 164 19.42 10.89 -0.80
C ALA A 164 20.01 10.06 -1.95
N ALA A 165 19.28 9.87 -3.06
CA ALA A 165 19.76 9.15 -4.22
C ALA A 165 20.81 9.98 -4.98
N ARG A 166 21.91 9.35 -5.38
CA ARG A 166 22.92 9.97 -6.26
C ARG A 166 22.31 10.30 -7.63
N PRO A 167 22.83 11.33 -8.34
CA PRO A 167 22.36 11.70 -9.68
C PRO A 167 22.30 10.52 -10.67
N ASP A 168 23.24 9.57 -10.60
CA ASP A 168 23.31 8.41 -11.51
C ASP A 168 22.25 7.34 -11.20
N ALA A 169 21.79 7.29 -9.94
CA ALA A 169 20.77 6.37 -9.46
C ALA A 169 19.36 6.93 -9.60
N PHE A 170 19.20 8.25 -9.56
CA PHE A 170 17.91 8.93 -9.60
C PHE A 170 17.05 8.57 -10.84
N PRO A 171 17.57 8.56 -12.10
CA PRO A 171 16.81 8.15 -13.27
C PRO A 171 16.31 6.69 -13.23
N ARG A 172 16.96 5.83 -12.43
CA ARG A 172 16.58 4.42 -12.24
C ARG A 172 15.42 4.29 -11.26
N LEU A 173 15.46 5.07 -10.18
CA LEU A 173 14.49 5.05 -9.10
C LEU A 173 13.21 5.86 -9.42
N LYS A 174 13.32 6.91 -10.24
CA LYS A 174 12.23 7.88 -10.44
C LYS A 174 10.91 7.26 -10.92
N HIS A 175 10.95 6.27 -11.82
CA HIS A 175 9.73 5.68 -12.38
C HIS A 175 9.02 4.80 -11.35
N ALA A 176 9.77 3.90 -10.69
CA ALA A 176 9.23 3.06 -9.63
C ALA A 176 8.70 3.92 -8.47
N ALA A 177 9.45 4.95 -8.06
CA ALA A 177 9.03 5.86 -7.02
C ALA A 177 7.79 6.68 -7.39
N LEU A 178 7.69 7.16 -8.64
CA LEU A 178 6.50 7.85 -9.12
C LEU A 178 5.25 6.94 -9.05
N GLY A 179 5.40 5.67 -9.43
CA GLY A 179 4.33 4.68 -9.35
C GLY A 179 3.89 4.42 -7.91
N LEU A 180 4.83 4.19 -7.00
CA LEU A 180 4.54 4.03 -5.57
C LEU A 180 3.91 5.30 -4.98
N PHE A 181 4.44 6.47 -5.32
CA PHE A 181 3.93 7.75 -4.82
C PHE A 181 2.48 7.96 -5.26
N ALA A 182 2.16 7.73 -6.53
CA ALA A 182 0.79 7.83 -7.05
C ALA A 182 -0.16 6.86 -6.32
N ALA A 183 0.26 5.62 -6.09
CA ALA A 183 -0.53 4.64 -5.36
C ALA A 183 -0.73 5.05 -3.89
N LEU A 184 0.32 5.47 -3.19
CA LEU A 184 0.23 5.88 -1.80
C LEU A 184 -0.60 7.16 -1.64
N ALA A 185 -0.45 8.14 -2.54
CA ALA A 185 -1.24 9.37 -2.53
C ALA A 185 -2.74 9.09 -2.74
N TYR A 186 -3.08 8.19 -3.67
CA TYR A 186 -4.47 7.74 -3.84
C TYR A 186 -5.04 7.11 -2.57
N HIS A 187 -4.28 6.21 -1.93
CA HIS A 187 -4.73 5.58 -0.69
C HIS A 187 -4.85 6.59 0.45
N ALA A 188 -3.93 7.56 0.57
CA ALA A 188 -4.04 8.64 1.55
C ALA A 188 -5.36 9.42 1.36
N PHE A 189 -5.67 9.81 0.13
CA PHE A 189 -6.92 10.49 -0.21
C PHE A 189 -8.16 9.68 0.19
N VAL A 190 -8.23 8.41 -0.23
CA VAL A 190 -9.40 7.55 0.06
C VAL A 190 -9.53 7.27 1.55
N LEU A 191 -8.42 7.03 2.26
CA LEU A 191 -8.43 6.78 3.70
C LEU A 191 -8.83 8.02 4.50
N SER A 192 -8.39 9.21 4.10
CA SER A 192 -8.83 10.46 4.72
C SER A 192 -10.32 10.70 4.53
N ALA A 193 -10.86 10.46 3.32
CA ALA A 193 -12.30 10.51 3.09
C ALA A 193 -13.05 9.47 3.95
N ALA A 194 -12.52 8.24 4.05
CA ALA A 194 -13.08 7.19 4.88
C ALA A 194 -13.06 7.56 6.38
N LEU A 195 -12.03 8.28 6.85
CA LEU A 195 -11.95 8.75 8.23
C LEU A 195 -12.99 9.83 8.51
N LEU A 196 -13.10 10.82 7.62
CA LEU A 196 -14.02 11.96 7.77
C LEU A 196 -15.49 11.50 7.80
N TYR A 197 -15.89 10.66 6.85
CA TYR A 197 -17.27 10.21 6.74
C TYR A 197 -17.56 8.92 7.50
N SER A 198 -16.54 8.26 8.08
CA SER A 198 -16.63 6.91 8.68
C SER A 198 -17.25 5.88 7.74
N ARG A 199 -17.21 6.14 6.43
CA ARG A 199 -17.86 5.36 5.38
C ARG A 199 -17.03 5.48 4.11
N VAL A 200 -16.96 4.40 3.34
CA VAL A 200 -16.30 4.42 2.03
C VAL A 200 -17.09 3.59 1.02
N ARG A 201 -17.27 4.14 -0.18
CA ARG A 201 -17.91 3.43 -1.29
C ARG A 201 -16.94 2.37 -1.83
N VAL A 202 -17.42 1.15 -2.03
CA VAL A 202 -16.63 0.06 -2.61
C VAL A 202 -16.19 0.39 -4.03
N SER A 203 -16.99 1.18 -4.77
CA SER A 203 -16.60 1.70 -6.09
C SER A 203 -15.35 2.57 -6.04
N LEU A 204 -15.21 3.43 -5.02
CA LEU A 204 -14.01 4.24 -4.81
C LEU A 204 -12.80 3.36 -4.46
N LEU A 205 -12.97 2.33 -3.63
CA LEU A 205 -11.88 1.39 -3.35
C LEU A 205 -11.46 0.61 -4.61
N ALA A 206 -12.42 0.23 -5.46
CA ALA A 206 -12.18 -0.47 -6.72
C ALA A 206 -11.36 0.36 -7.74
N VAL A 207 -11.54 1.69 -7.76
CA VAL A 207 -10.72 2.59 -8.59
C VAL A 207 -9.24 2.52 -8.21
N GLY A 208 -8.90 2.06 -6.99
CA GLY A 208 -7.53 1.76 -6.56
C GLY A 208 -6.78 0.74 -7.44
N ALA A 209 -7.47 -0.01 -8.30
CA ALA A 209 -6.86 -0.85 -9.31
C ALA A 209 -6.02 -0.04 -10.34
N VAL A 210 -6.44 1.19 -10.68
CA VAL A 210 -5.73 2.07 -11.62
C VAL A 210 -4.32 2.43 -11.12
N PRO A 211 -4.15 3.03 -9.93
CA PRO A 211 -2.83 3.36 -9.44
C PRO A 211 -2.01 2.11 -9.09
N ALA A 212 -2.63 1.00 -8.67
CA ALA A 212 -1.92 -0.26 -8.48
C ALA A 212 -1.31 -0.78 -9.79
N LEU A 213 -2.07 -0.75 -10.89
CA LEU A 213 -1.58 -1.10 -12.22
C LEU A 213 -0.47 -0.16 -12.69
N ALA A 214 -0.67 1.16 -12.54
CA ALA A 214 0.35 2.14 -12.90
C ALA A 214 1.65 1.90 -12.11
N ALA A 215 1.54 1.60 -10.81
CA ALA A 215 2.69 1.27 -9.98
C ALA A 215 3.41 0.02 -10.49
N MET A 216 2.69 -1.09 -10.71
CA MET A 216 3.30 -2.33 -11.21
C MET A 216 3.91 -2.16 -12.61
N ALA A 217 3.27 -1.40 -13.50
CA ALA A 217 3.79 -1.10 -14.83
C ALA A 217 5.08 -0.27 -14.75
N LEU A 218 5.12 0.79 -13.94
CA LEU A 218 6.30 1.65 -13.77
C LEU A 218 7.46 0.92 -13.09
N ILE A 219 7.16 0.07 -12.10
CA ILE A 219 8.16 -0.81 -11.48
C ILE A 219 8.69 -1.80 -12.51
N GLY A 220 7.80 -2.49 -13.23
CA GLY A 220 8.16 -3.44 -14.29
C GLY A 220 9.04 -2.80 -15.36
N TYR A 221 8.67 -1.61 -15.82
CA TYR A 221 9.43 -0.80 -16.76
C TYR A 221 10.81 -0.40 -16.21
N SER A 222 10.88 0.04 -14.96
CA SER A 222 12.16 0.38 -14.32
C SER A 222 13.11 -0.82 -14.28
N VAL A 223 12.56 -2.02 -14.04
CA VAL A 223 13.34 -3.26 -13.98
C VAL A 223 13.78 -3.72 -15.37
N ALA A 224 12.88 -3.67 -16.35
CA ALA A 224 13.13 -4.11 -17.72
C ALA A 224 14.18 -3.23 -18.42
N ARG A 225 14.09 -1.91 -18.23
CA ARG A 225 14.94 -0.95 -18.97
C ARG A 225 16.35 -0.82 -18.41
N ARG A 226 16.56 -1.05 -17.10
CA ARG A 226 17.83 -0.76 -16.43
C ARG A 226 18.10 -1.83 -15.38
N ARG A 227 18.92 -2.84 -15.73
CA ARG A 227 19.39 -3.90 -14.81
C ARG A 227 19.60 -3.33 -13.41
N LEU A 228 18.68 -3.61 -12.48
CA LEU A 228 18.73 -3.17 -11.07
C LEU A 228 19.92 -3.78 -10.30
N ALA A 229 20.77 -4.55 -10.98
CA ALA A 229 21.72 -5.49 -10.40
C ALA A 229 23.13 -4.92 -10.13
N GLY A 230 23.40 -3.62 -10.27
CA GLY A 230 24.80 -3.15 -10.27
C GLY A 230 25.15 -1.88 -9.51
N ALA A 231 24.21 -1.13 -8.96
CA ALA A 231 24.53 0.12 -8.26
C ALA A 231 23.89 0.10 -6.88
N ALA A 232 24.64 -0.37 -5.90
CA ALA A 232 24.34 -0.13 -4.51
C ALA A 232 24.28 1.39 -4.33
N VAL A 233 23.08 1.92 -4.08
CA VAL A 233 22.92 3.36 -3.90
C VAL A 233 23.36 3.67 -2.48
N ARG A 234 24.49 4.37 -2.37
CA ARG A 234 24.98 4.91 -1.11
C ARG A 234 24.12 6.11 -0.75
N VAL A 235 23.07 5.86 0.05
CA VAL A 235 22.24 6.90 0.67
C VAL A 235 23.15 7.72 1.59
N GLY A 236 23.46 8.95 1.19
CA GLY A 236 24.20 9.91 2.01
C GLY A 236 23.41 10.25 3.29
N ARG A 237 24.12 10.76 4.31
CA ARG A 237 23.54 11.12 5.63
C ARG A 237 22.21 11.87 5.46
N PRO A 238 21.15 11.53 6.23
CA PRO A 238 19.89 12.23 6.16
C PRO A 238 20.12 13.69 6.55
N VAL A 239 19.90 14.60 5.60
CA VAL A 239 19.87 16.03 5.91
C VAL A 239 18.46 16.33 6.40
N PHE A 240 18.35 16.68 7.69
CA PHE A 240 17.11 17.08 8.33
C PHE A 240 16.61 18.42 7.74
N TYR A 241 15.98 18.37 6.59
CA TYR A 241 15.17 19.46 6.05
C TYR A 241 13.69 19.11 6.15
N ALA A 242 12.84 20.13 6.23
CA ALA A 242 11.38 20.02 6.31
C ALA A 242 10.84 19.01 5.28
N SER A 243 10.12 17.99 5.78
CA SER A 243 9.53 16.92 4.98
C SER A 243 8.39 17.49 4.13
N PHE A 244 8.48 17.35 2.81
CA PHE A 244 7.39 17.73 1.91
C PHE A 244 6.15 16.88 2.21
N THR A 245 6.35 15.59 2.53
CA THR A 245 5.27 14.71 2.96
C THR A 245 4.55 15.24 4.20
N ALA A 246 5.28 15.71 5.20
CA ALA A 246 4.68 16.27 6.42
C ALA A 246 3.93 17.57 6.14
N PHE A 247 4.51 18.44 5.31
CA PHE A 247 3.86 19.69 4.89
C PHE A 247 2.60 19.43 4.07
N ALA A 248 2.67 18.56 3.05
CA ALA A 248 1.55 18.23 2.18
C ALA A 248 0.43 17.50 2.94
N ALA A 249 0.79 16.56 3.83
CA ALA A 249 -0.18 15.88 4.68
C ALA A 249 -0.86 16.86 5.66
N GLY A 250 -0.08 17.74 6.29
CA GLY A 250 -0.61 18.78 7.17
C GLY A 250 -1.53 19.75 6.45
N ALA A 251 -1.10 20.29 5.30
CA ALA A 251 -1.90 21.20 4.48
C ALA A 251 -3.19 20.54 3.98
N TYR A 252 -3.13 19.27 3.55
CA TYR A 252 -4.31 18.52 3.13
C TYR A 252 -5.29 18.29 4.29
N LEU A 253 -4.80 17.89 5.47
CA LEU A 253 -5.66 17.71 6.65
C LEU A 253 -6.30 19.02 7.10
N LEU A 254 -5.57 20.14 7.03
CA LEU A 254 -6.10 21.48 7.32
C LEU A 254 -7.12 21.97 6.28
N ALA A 255 -6.99 21.54 5.03
CA ALA A 255 -7.94 21.92 3.97
C ALA A 255 -9.23 21.09 4.01
N VAL A 256 -9.18 19.88 4.56
CA VAL A 256 -10.29 18.92 4.59
C VAL A 256 -11.02 18.91 5.93
N GLY A 257 -10.33 19.20 7.03
CA GLY A 257 -10.90 19.33 8.38
C GLY A 257 -11.37 20.73 8.68
#